data_AF-A0A537TVA3-F1
#
_entry.id   AF-A0A537TVA3-F1
#
_cell.length_a   1.000
_cell.length_b   1.000
_cell.length_c   1.000
_cell.angle_alpha   90.00
_cell.angle_beta   90.00
_cell.angle_gamma   90.00
#
_symmetry.space_group_name_H-M   'P 1'
#
loop_
_entity.id
_entity.type
_entity.pdbx_description
1 polymer ?
#
loop_
_entity_poly.entity_id
_entity_poly.type
_entity_poly.pdbx_seq_one_letter_code
_entity_poly.pdbx_strand_id
1 'polypeptide(L)'
;MAQLPWAKGSTVLDVMNAAKNRPHGISFEYTGSGAASFLTRIDDLANQDGGKKNWQLWVNTSYADKSFAVYEVQPLDVVFWRFTMQEGK
;
A
#
# COMPACT_ATOMS: atom_id res chain seq x y z
N MET A 1 9.64 13.96 1.04
CA MET A 1 9.19 12.69 1.65
C MET A 1 8.23 13.03 2.79
N ALA A 2 7.02 12.49 2.80
CA ALA A 2 6.05 12.78 3.86
C ALA A 2 6.28 11.83 5.05
N GLN A 3 6.57 12.37 6.24
CA GLN A 3 6.77 11.57 7.45
C GLN A 3 5.44 11.33 8.17
N LEU A 4 4.95 10.10 8.18
CA LEU A 4 3.67 9.74 8.80
C LEU A 4 3.86 9.29 10.25
N PRO A 5 2.88 9.55 11.14
CA PRO A 5 2.94 9.04 12.51
C PRO A 5 2.95 7.51 12.49
N TRP A 6 3.78 6.92 13.34
CA TRP A 6 3.91 5.48 13.52
C TRP A 6 3.68 5.12 14.99
N ALA A 7 3.01 3.99 15.22
CA ALA A 7 2.90 3.35 16.52
C ALA A 7 3.27 1.87 16.40
N LYS A 8 3.62 1.24 17.52
CA LYS A 8 3.91 -0.20 17.55
C LYS A 8 2.68 -0.97 17.06
N GLY A 9 2.89 -1.88 16.10
CA GLY A 9 1.83 -2.66 15.47
C GLY A 9 1.10 -1.94 14.33
N SER A 10 1.51 -0.73 13.94
CA SER A 10 0.96 -0.06 12.76
C SER A 10 1.23 -0.87 11.50
N THR A 11 0.19 -1.03 10.70
CA THR A 11 0.24 -1.71 9.40
C THR A 11 0.42 -0.71 8.26
N VAL A 12 0.71 -1.21 7.06
CA VAL A 12 0.68 -0.35 5.85
C VAL A 12 -0.69 0.29 5.64
N LEU A 13 -1.79 -0.41 5.96
CA LEU A 13 -3.14 0.19 5.90
C LEU A 13 -3.29 1.38 6.84
N ASP A 14 -2.75 1.32 8.06
CA ASP A 14 -2.76 2.46 8.99
C ASP A 14 -1.98 3.66 8.43
N VAL A 15 -0.82 3.39 7.82
CA VAL A 15 0.00 4.40 7.13
C VAL A 15 -0.77 5.05 5.97
N MET A 16 -1.47 4.24 5.16
CA MET A 16 -2.30 4.75 4.05
C MET A 16 -3.48 5.61 4.56
N ASN A 17 -4.14 5.19 5.63
CA ASN A 17 -5.19 5.97 6.28
C ASN A 17 -4.67 7.31 6.82
N ALA A 18 -3.47 7.32 7.42
CA ALA A 18 -2.82 8.55 7.85
C ALA A 18 -2.45 9.45 6.66
N ALA A 19 -2.02 8.88 5.53
CA ALA A 19 -1.69 9.61 4.31
C ALA A 19 -2.92 10.30 3.70
N LYS A 20 -4.10 9.67 3.76
CA LYS A 20 -5.37 10.21 3.26
C LYS A 20 -5.73 11.57 3.87
N ASN A 21 -5.34 11.79 5.13
CA ASN A 21 -5.70 13.00 5.88
C ASN A 21 -4.70 14.17 5.67
N ARG A 22 -3.73 14.03 4.77
CA ARG A 22 -2.74 15.08 4.49
C ARG A 22 -3.12 16.00 3.33
N PRO A 23 -2.63 17.25 3.33
CA PRO A 23 -2.61 18.07 2.12
C PRO A 23 -1.85 17.32 1.02
N HIS A 24 -2.49 17.13 -0.14
CA HIS A 24 -1.98 16.29 -1.23
C HIS A 24 -1.75 14.81 -0.84
N GLY A 25 -2.56 14.30 0.09
CA GLY A 25 -2.63 12.89 0.42
C GLY A 25 -3.22 12.04 -0.71
N ILE A 26 -3.25 10.72 -0.50
CA ILE A 26 -3.84 9.76 -1.44
C ILE A 26 -5.26 9.39 -1.04
N SER A 27 -6.10 9.11 -2.03
CA SER A 27 -7.32 8.33 -1.85
C SER A 27 -7.08 6.90 -2.33
N PHE A 28 -7.76 5.92 -1.76
CA PHE A 28 -7.60 4.52 -2.16
C PHE A 28 -8.85 3.69 -1.86
N GLU A 29 -9.01 2.62 -2.61
CA GLU A 29 -10.08 1.64 -2.46
C GLU A 29 -9.47 0.24 -2.34
N TYR A 30 -10.12 -0.62 -1.55
CA TYR A 30 -9.74 -2.01 -1.41
C TYR A 30 -10.96 -2.87 -1.05
N THR A 31 -10.84 -4.17 -1.29
CA THR A 31 -11.84 -5.17 -0.88
C THR A 31 -11.21 -6.19 0.06
N GLY A 32 -12.04 -7.01 0.70
CA GLY A 32 -11.59 -8.00 1.69
C GLY A 32 -11.16 -7.38 3.02
N SER A 33 -10.61 -8.22 3.91
CA SER A 33 -10.23 -7.83 5.27
C SER A 33 -9.00 -8.61 5.76
N GLY A 34 -8.21 -7.98 6.64
CA GLY A 34 -7.03 -8.62 7.24
C GLY A 34 -6.06 -9.13 6.16
N ALA A 35 -5.57 -10.36 6.29
CA ALA A 35 -4.62 -10.93 5.33
C ALA A 35 -5.19 -11.08 3.91
N ALA A 36 -6.52 -11.03 3.75
CA ALA A 36 -7.22 -11.11 2.46
C ALA A 36 -7.54 -9.73 1.85
N SER A 37 -7.08 -8.63 2.44
CA SER A 37 -7.30 -7.29 1.87
C SER A 37 -6.54 -7.11 0.56
N PHE A 38 -7.25 -6.65 -0.47
CA PHE A 38 -6.74 -6.44 -1.82
C PHE A 38 -6.98 -5.01 -2.27
N LEU A 39 -5.90 -4.27 -2.54
CA LEU A 39 -5.96 -2.89 -3.00
C LEU A 39 -6.43 -2.86 -4.45
N THR A 40 -7.52 -2.13 -4.73
CA THR A 40 -8.13 -2.04 -6.06
C THR A 40 -7.83 -0.73 -6.77
N ARG A 41 -7.53 0.34 -6.03
CA ARG A 41 -7.33 1.69 -6.58
C ARG A 41 -6.48 2.58 -5.67
N ILE A 42 -5.67 3.45 -6.28
CA ILE A 42 -5.12 4.65 -5.65
C ILE A 42 -5.47 5.84 -6.54
N ASP A 43 -6.07 6.86 -5.96
CA ASP A 43 -6.61 8.03 -6.64
C ASP A 43 -7.50 7.66 -7.84
N ASP A 44 -7.22 8.18 -9.02
CA ASP A 44 -8.00 7.93 -10.22
C ASP A 44 -7.64 6.59 -10.90
N LEU A 45 -6.54 5.94 -10.49
CA LEU A 45 -5.95 4.79 -11.17
C LEU A 45 -6.30 3.45 -10.50
N ALA A 46 -7.17 2.68 -11.16
CA ALA A 46 -7.57 1.35 -10.76
C ALA A 46 -6.65 0.25 -11.34
N ASN A 47 -6.65 -0.92 -10.70
CA ASN A 47 -6.11 -2.16 -11.27
C ASN A 47 -6.77 -2.47 -12.62
N GLN A 48 -6.00 -3.09 -13.51
CA GLN A 48 -6.45 -3.35 -14.89
C GLN A 48 -6.89 -4.80 -15.15
N ASP A 49 -6.74 -5.68 -14.16
CA ASP A 49 -7.02 -7.12 -14.22
C ASP A 49 -6.32 -7.84 -15.40
N GLY A 50 -6.51 -9.15 -15.52
CA GLY A 50 -6.19 -9.91 -16.75
C GLY A 50 -4.76 -9.75 -17.28
N GLY A 51 -3.73 -9.93 -16.44
CA GLY A 51 -2.32 -9.87 -16.85
C GLY A 51 -1.81 -8.47 -17.20
N LYS A 52 -2.57 -7.42 -16.88
CA LYS A 52 -2.19 -6.01 -17.07
C LYS A 52 -1.60 -5.43 -15.78
N LYS A 53 -1.47 -4.11 -15.72
CA LYS A 53 -0.85 -3.43 -14.57
C LYS A 53 -1.78 -3.44 -13.36
N ASN A 54 -1.21 -3.80 -12.22
CA ASN A 54 -1.87 -3.73 -10.93
C ASN A 54 -0.97 -3.02 -9.92
N TRP A 55 -1.56 -2.54 -8.84
CA TRP A 55 -0.86 -1.98 -7.70
C TRP A 55 -0.15 -3.07 -6.92
N GLN A 56 1.14 -2.87 -6.70
CA GLN A 56 2.03 -3.77 -6.01
C GLN A 56 2.65 -3.08 -4.79
N LEU A 57 2.54 -3.74 -3.63
CA LEU A 57 3.13 -3.25 -2.40
C LEU A 57 4.61 -3.59 -2.34
N TRP A 58 5.40 -2.57 -2.01
CA TRP A 58 6.80 -2.71 -1.68
C TRP A 58 7.09 -1.96 -0.38
N VAL A 59 7.94 -2.58 0.44
CA VAL A 59 8.45 -1.98 1.68
C VAL A 59 9.97 -1.99 1.60
N ASN A 60 10.57 -0.81 1.67
CA ASN A 60 11.98 -0.59 1.38
C ASN A 60 12.34 -1.15 -0.01
N THR A 61 13.24 -2.11 -0.12
CA THR A 61 13.62 -2.69 -1.42
C THR A 61 12.93 -4.02 -1.71
N SER A 62 11.98 -4.43 -0.87
CA SER A 62 11.40 -5.77 -0.90
C SER A 62 9.96 -5.74 -1.38
N TYR A 63 9.64 -6.64 -2.30
CA TYR A 63 8.27 -6.93 -2.68
C TYR A 63 7.56 -7.61 -1.50
N ALA A 64 6.41 -7.09 -1.10
CA ALA A 64 5.73 -7.59 0.09
C ALA A 64 5.13 -8.98 -0.15
N ASP A 65 5.33 -9.87 0.81
CA ASP A 65 4.79 -11.24 0.86
C ASP A 65 3.48 -11.34 1.68
N LYS A 66 3.04 -10.22 2.25
CA LYS A 66 1.84 -10.09 3.08
C LYS A 66 0.96 -8.95 2.57
N SER A 67 -0.34 -9.08 2.83
CA SER A 67 -1.29 -7.98 2.56
C SER A 67 -0.93 -6.73 3.36
N PHE A 68 -1.12 -5.58 2.74
CA PHE A 68 -0.90 -4.26 3.33
C PHE A 68 -1.71 -4.03 4.63
N ALA A 69 -2.84 -4.74 4.80
CA ALA A 69 -3.64 -4.65 6.02
C ALA A 69 -3.09 -5.46 7.21
N VAL A 70 -2.05 -6.27 7.01
CA VAL A 70 -1.38 -7.05 8.08
C VAL A 70 0.14 -6.94 8.05
N TYR A 71 0.71 -6.27 7.06
CA TYR A 71 2.14 -5.97 7.02
C TYR A 71 2.44 -4.87 8.05
N GLU A 72 3.00 -5.26 9.19
CA GLU A 72 3.47 -4.32 10.21
C GLU A 72 4.71 -3.57 9.72
N VAL A 73 4.63 -2.24 9.71
CA VAL A 73 5.77 -1.38 9.37
C VAL A 73 6.64 -1.14 10.60
N GLN A 74 7.94 -1.01 10.38
CA GLN A 74 8.90 -0.57 11.37
C GLN A 74 9.19 0.93 11.21
N PRO A 75 9.74 1.60 12.24
CA PRO A 75 10.21 2.96 12.10
C PRO A 75 11.20 3.08 10.94
N LEU A 76 11.04 4.16 10.16
CA LEU A 76 11.86 4.48 8.98
C LEU A 76 11.63 3.59 7.74
N ASP A 77 10.70 2.64 7.79
CA ASP A 77 10.29 1.92 6.58
C ASP A 77 9.70 2.87 5.54
N VAL A 78 10.06 2.63 4.28
CA VAL A 78 9.52 3.35 3.14
C VAL A 78 8.52 2.44 2.43
N VAL A 79 7.24 2.81 2.50
CA VAL A 79 6.18 2.16 1.73
C VAL A 79 6.07 2.84 0.36
N PHE A 80 6.08 2.06 -0.72
CA PHE A 80 5.67 2.57 -2.02
C PHE A 80 4.82 1.56 -2.79
N TRP A 81 3.91 2.12 -3.57
CA TRP A 81 3.03 1.40 -4.47
C TRP A 81 3.53 1.53 -5.90
N ARG A 82 3.76 0.40 -6.57
CA ARG A 82 4.13 0.37 -7.99
C ARG A 82 2.96 -0.08 -8.83
N PHE A 83 2.68 0.62 -9.92
CA PHE A 83 1.67 0.21 -10.89
C PHE A 83 2.32 -0.48 -12.09
N THR A 84 2.38 -1.81 -12.07
CA THR A 84 3.17 -2.60 -13.03
C THR A 84 2.54 -3.96 -13.34
N MET A 85 2.93 -4.55 -14.48
CA MET A 85 2.52 -5.90 -14.90
C MET A 85 3.42 -6.99 -14.28
N GLN A 86 4.66 -6.65 -13.93
CA GLN A 86 5.64 -7.63 -13.45
C GLN A 86 5.65 -7.65 -11.93
N GLU A 87 5.29 -8.78 -11.33
CA GLU A 87 5.36 -8.98 -9.88
C GLU A 87 6.81 -9.13 -9.42
N GLY A 88 7.18 -8.37 -8.38
CA GLY A 88 8.47 -8.50 -7.71
C GLY A 88 9.71 -8.14 -8.53
N LYS A 89 9.57 -7.35 -9.60
CA LYS A 89 10.67 -6.94 -10.49
C LYS A 89 10.78 -5.42 -10.63
#